data_AF-A0AAX0RAL3-F1
#
_entry.id   AF-A0AAX0RAL3-F1
#
_cell.length_a   1.000
_cell.length_b   1.000
_cell.length_c   1.000
_cell.angle_alpha   90.00
_cell.angle_beta   90.00
_cell.angle_gamma   90.00
#
_symmetry.space_group_name_H-M   'P 1'
#
loop_
_entity.id
_entity.type
_entity.pdbx_description
1 polymer ?
#
loop_
_entity_poly.entity_id
_entity_poly.type
_entity_poly.pdbx_seq_one_letter_code
_entity_poly.pdbx_strand_id
1 'polypeptide(L)'
;MLRSATIEQYYNTVWCIAASKYVKEYMIGYTRRPIKNRLTEYSNMHGYQYMVLLANGLRLDDAMHLEKMLQEHVKQDRKHILFKKYCPHRREQRYFPSQGPVSISPHEPVHSVYMAWWDQYT
;
A
#
# COMPACT_ATOMS: atom_id res chain seq x y z
N MET A 1 4.04 17.03 -6.19
CA MET A 1 2.92 16.47 -6.98
C MET A 1 3.50 15.45 -7.95
N LEU A 2 3.15 14.18 -7.75
CA LEU A 2 3.69 13.06 -8.52
C LEU A 2 3.15 13.08 -9.95
N ARG A 3 3.96 12.67 -10.92
CA ARG A 3 3.54 12.58 -12.33
C ARG A 3 2.65 11.34 -12.51
N SER A 4 1.63 11.42 -13.36
CA SER A 4 0.71 10.29 -13.62
C SER A 4 1.44 9.03 -14.09
N ALA A 5 2.47 9.18 -14.94
CA ALA A 5 3.29 8.06 -15.39
C ALA A 5 3.97 7.30 -14.23
N THR A 6 4.36 8.01 -13.16
CA THR A 6 4.95 7.41 -11.97
C THR A 6 3.92 6.62 -11.17
N ILE A 7 2.67 7.09 -11.10
CA ILE A 7 1.58 6.38 -10.42
C ILE A 7 1.24 5.09 -11.17
N GLU A 8 1.12 5.15 -12.50
CA GLU A 8 0.89 3.98 -13.35
C GLU A 8 1.98 2.93 -13.22
N GLN A 9 3.25 3.34 -13.12
CA GLN A 9 4.35 2.40 -12.90
C GLN A 9 4.17 1.63 -11.58
N TYR A 10 3.85 2.31 -10.48
CA TYR A 10 3.62 1.65 -9.19
C TYR A 10 2.35 0.81 -9.19
N TYR A 11 1.30 1.24 -9.91
CA TYR A 11 0.09 0.45 -10.10
C TYR A 11 0.39 -0.85 -10.87
N ASN A 12 1.20 -0.81 -11.91
CA ASN A 12 1.62 -2.00 -12.65
C ASN A 12 2.39 -2.97 -11.76
N THR A 13 3.26 -2.48 -10.87
CA THR A 13 3.92 -3.32 -9.86
C THR A 13 2.90 -4.03 -8.95
N VAL A 14 1.91 -3.28 -8.43
CA VAL A 14 0.83 -3.85 -7.62
C VAL A 14 0.08 -4.92 -8.42
N TRP A 15 -0.23 -4.64 -9.69
CA TRP A 15 -0.93 -5.57 -10.56
C TRP A 15 -0.13 -6.86 -10.76
N CYS A 16 1.15 -6.77 -11.14
CA CYS A 16 2.01 -7.93 -11.35
C CYS A 16 2.05 -8.85 -10.14
N ILE A 17 2.11 -8.29 -8.93
CA ILE A 17 2.14 -9.08 -7.70
C ILE A 17 0.76 -9.67 -7.41
N ALA A 18 -0.29 -8.85 -7.32
CA ALA A 18 -1.62 -9.29 -6.90
C ALA A 18 -2.33 -10.18 -7.93
N ALA A 19 -1.94 -10.14 -9.21
CA ALA A 19 -2.44 -11.06 -10.24
C ALA A 19 -1.98 -12.50 -10.00
N SER A 20 -0.88 -12.72 -9.28
CA SER A 20 -0.39 -14.06 -8.94
C SER A 20 -1.45 -14.89 -8.22
N LYS A 21 -1.64 -16.15 -8.65
CA LYS A 21 -2.59 -17.08 -8.00
C LYS A 21 -2.24 -17.37 -6.54
N TYR A 22 -0.99 -17.15 -6.14
CA TYR A 22 -0.54 -17.39 -4.77
C TYR A 22 -0.99 -16.28 -3.83
N VAL A 23 -1.20 -15.07 -4.34
CA VAL A 23 -1.69 -13.94 -3.54
C VAL A 23 -3.18 -14.11 -3.29
N LYS A 24 -3.56 -14.33 -2.03
CA LYS A 24 -4.96 -14.45 -1.58
C LYS A 24 -5.59 -13.08 -1.35
N GLU A 25 -4.89 -12.26 -0.58
CA GLU A 25 -5.32 -10.91 -0.21
C GLU A 25 -4.10 -9.98 -0.19
N TYR A 26 -4.29 -8.70 -0.47
CA TYR A 26 -3.24 -7.69 -0.36
C TYR A 26 -3.80 -6.34 0.09
N MET A 27 -2.91 -5.47 0.56
CA MET A 27 -3.21 -4.07 0.81
C MET A 27 -2.10 -3.15 0.33
N ILE A 28 -2.43 -1.87 0.23
CA ILE A 28 -1.50 -0.77 0.01
C ILE A 28 -1.57 0.13 1.24
N GLY A 29 -0.41 0.53 1.73
CA GLY A 29 -0.30 1.43 2.88
C GLY A 29 0.90 2.36 2.73
N TYR A 30 0.92 3.42 3.52
CA TYR A 30 2.12 4.20 3.74
C TYR A 30 2.65 4.02 5.16
N THR A 31 3.94 4.29 5.36
CA THR A 31 4.61 4.28 6.65
C THR A 31 5.70 5.33 6.69
N ARG A 32 5.96 5.87 7.88
CA ARG A 32 7.18 6.63 8.20
C ARG A 32 8.16 5.85 9.06
N ARG A 33 7.73 4.69 9.56
CA ARG A 33 8.54 3.86 10.44
C ARG A 33 9.60 3.14 9.61
N PRO A 34 10.75 2.81 10.21
CA PRO A 34 11.66 1.84 9.62
C PRO A 34 10.88 0.59 9.19
N ILE A 35 11.15 0.15 7.98
CA ILE A 35 10.43 -0.92 7.28
C ILE A 35 10.41 -2.20 8.10
N LYS A 36 11.53 -2.51 8.77
CA LYS A 36 11.67 -3.65 9.67
C LYS A 36 10.61 -3.62 10.77
N ASN A 37 10.38 -2.46 11.40
CA ASN A 37 9.39 -2.31 12.45
C ASN A 37 7.97 -2.47 11.89
N ARG A 38 7.72 -1.97 10.68
CA ARG A 38 6.42 -2.12 10.02
C ARG A 38 6.14 -3.58 9.65
N LEU A 39 7.15 -4.29 9.13
CA LEU A 39 7.06 -5.71 8.82
C LEU A 39 6.74 -6.52 10.08
N THR A 40 7.46 -6.27 11.18
CA THR A 40 7.20 -6.95 12.46
C THR A 40 5.80 -6.65 13.00
N GLU A 41 5.38 -5.38 12.98
CA GLU A 41 4.03 -4.98 13.38
C GLU A 41 2.95 -5.69 12.55
N TYR A 42 3.10 -5.70 11.22
CA TYR A 42 2.11 -6.27 10.32
C TYR A 42 2.09 -7.80 10.34
N SER A 43 3.25 -8.43 10.44
CA SER A 43 3.37 -9.88 10.64
C SER A 43 2.67 -10.29 11.94
N ASN A 44 2.85 -9.54 13.02
CA ASN A 44 2.32 -9.90 14.34
C ASN A 44 0.83 -9.54 14.52
N MET A 45 0.38 -8.39 13.99
CA MET A 45 -0.97 -7.87 14.21
C MET A 45 -1.97 -8.26 13.13
N HIS A 46 -1.50 -8.44 11.89
CA HIS A 46 -2.35 -8.60 10.73
C HIS A 46 -2.01 -9.87 9.93
N GLY A 47 -0.92 -10.58 10.27
CA GLY A 47 -0.52 -11.84 9.64
C GLY A 47 0.03 -11.69 8.22
N TYR A 48 0.31 -10.48 7.73
CA TYR A 48 0.89 -10.30 6.40
C TYR A 48 2.29 -10.91 6.35
N GLN A 49 2.57 -11.68 5.31
CA GLN A 49 3.79 -12.48 5.21
C GLN A 49 4.90 -11.78 4.46
N TYR A 50 4.49 -11.00 3.47
CA TYR A 50 5.41 -10.34 2.56
C TYR A 50 5.05 -8.88 2.44
N MET A 51 6.08 -8.07 2.21
CA MET A 51 5.96 -6.64 2.02
C MET A 51 7.01 -6.16 1.03
N VAL A 52 6.61 -5.28 0.12
CA VAL A 52 7.52 -4.61 -0.81
C VAL A 52 7.30 -3.11 -0.73
N LEU A 53 8.40 -2.35 -0.83
CA LEU A 53 8.30 -0.91 -1.03
C LEU A 53 7.94 -0.61 -2.48
N LEU A 54 6.91 0.20 -2.66
CA LEU A 54 6.62 0.80 -3.95
C LEU A 54 7.46 2.06 -4.12
N ALA A 55 7.50 2.91 -3.09
CA ALA A 55 8.29 4.14 -3.08
C ALA A 55 8.85 4.42 -1.68
N ASN A 56 10.02 5.07 -1.62
CA ASN A 56 10.69 5.49 -0.39
C ASN A 56 11.27 6.90 -0.56
N GLY A 57 11.62 7.57 0.54
CA GLY A 57 12.20 8.90 0.52
C GLY A 57 11.19 9.99 0.18
N LEU A 58 9.90 9.74 0.40
CA LEU A 58 8.83 10.68 0.08
C LEU A 58 8.57 11.65 1.22
N ARG A 59 8.08 12.84 0.87
CA ARG A 59 7.42 13.75 1.82
C ARG A 59 6.03 13.21 2.16
N LEU A 60 5.45 13.66 3.28
CA LEU A 60 4.15 13.20 3.74
C LEU A 60 3.06 13.35 2.66
N ASP A 61 2.95 14.53 2.06
CA ASP A 61 1.91 14.83 1.07
C ASP A 61 2.05 13.95 -0.18
N ASP A 62 3.28 13.75 -0.68
CA ASP A 62 3.51 12.91 -1.85
C ASP A 62 3.24 11.42 -1.53
N ALA A 63 3.58 10.95 -0.33
CA ALA A 63 3.27 9.58 0.11
C ALA A 63 1.76 9.34 0.26
N MET A 64 1.05 10.27 0.90
CA MET A 64 -0.40 10.21 1.04
C MET A 64 -1.10 10.31 -0.31
N HIS A 65 -0.62 11.19 -1.20
CA HIS A 65 -1.15 11.32 -2.55
C HIS A 65 -0.95 10.03 -3.35
N LEU A 66 0.25 9.44 -3.30
CA LEU A 66 0.53 8.16 -3.98
C LEU A 66 -0.34 7.03 -3.46
N GLU A 67 -0.41 6.86 -2.14
CA GLU A 67 -1.24 5.84 -1.51
C GLU A 67 -2.71 5.99 -1.95
N LYS A 68 -3.25 7.21 -1.86
CA LYS A 68 -4.63 7.51 -2.24
C LYS A 68 -4.88 7.15 -3.70
N MET A 69 -4.04 7.60 -4.62
CA MET A 69 -4.20 7.37 -6.05
C MET A 69 -4.15 5.87 -6.39
N LEU A 70 -3.22 5.12 -5.80
CA LEU A 70 -3.15 3.67 -5.99
C LEU A 70 -4.39 2.95 -5.48
N GLN A 71 -4.88 3.34 -4.29
CA GLN A 71 -6.11 2.76 -3.74
C GLN A 71 -7.34 3.10 -4.57
N GLU A 72 -7.44 4.33 -5.08
CA GLU A 72 -8.51 4.75 -5.97
C GLU A 72 -8.50 3.96 -7.28
N HIS A 73 -7.33 3.80 -7.92
CA HIS A 73 -7.16 2.95 -9.11
C HIS A 73 -7.63 1.51 -8.90
N VAL A 74 -7.27 0.89 -7.77
CA VAL A 74 -7.75 -0.47 -7.43
C VAL A 74 -9.27 -0.50 -7.25
N LYS A 75 -9.86 0.58 -6.71
CA LYS A 75 -11.30 0.67 -6.41
C LYS A 75 -12.18 1.00 -7.63
N GLN A 76 -11.60 1.43 -8.75
CA GLN A 76 -12.34 1.82 -9.95
C GLN A 76 -13.11 0.65 -10.58
N ASP A 77 -12.51 -0.54 -10.69
CA ASP A 77 -13.17 -1.72 -11.27
C ASP A 77 -13.43 -2.81 -10.21
N ARG A 78 -14.68 -2.83 -9.72
CA ARG A 78 -15.15 -3.80 -8.73
C ARG A 78 -15.21 -5.25 -9.23
N LYS A 79 -15.25 -5.47 -10.55
CA LYS A 79 -15.29 -6.81 -11.14
C LYS A 79 -13.88 -7.39 -11.29
N HIS A 80 -12.86 -6.54 -11.32
CA HIS A 80 -11.47 -6.93 -11.52
C HIS A 80 -10.92 -7.78 -10.36
N ILE A 81 -10.00 -8.69 -10.67
CA ILE A 81 -9.37 -9.58 -9.68
C ILE A 81 -8.62 -8.79 -8.59
N LEU A 82 -8.02 -7.66 -8.97
CA LEU A 82 -7.32 -6.78 -8.04
C LEU A 82 -8.25 -6.22 -6.97
N PHE A 83 -9.47 -5.82 -7.32
CA PHE A 83 -10.44 -5.36 -6.34
C PHE A 83 -10.90 -6.51 -5.44
N LYS A 84 -11.12 -7.69 -6.01
CA LYS A 84 -11.59 -8.87 -5.25
C LYS A 84 -10.58 -9.31 -4.19
N LYS A 85 -9.28 -9.27 -4.50
CA LYS A 85 -8.18 -9.60 -3.58
C LYS A 85 -7.75 -8.43 -2.68
N TYR A 86 -8.23 -7.22 -2.93
CA TYR A 86 -7.88 -6.09 -2.08
C TYR A 86 -8.55 -6.23 -0.71
N CYS A 87 -7.77 -5.96 0.36
CA CYS A 87 -8.19 -6.13 1.75
C CYS A 87 -9.61 -5.59 1.98
N PRO A 88 -10.59 -6.44 2.37
CA PRO A 88 -12.01 -6.05 2.43
C PRO A 88 -12.26 -4.80 3.27
N HIS A 89 -11.59 -4.72 4.43
CA HIS A 89 -11.67 -3.58 5.34
C HIS A 89 -11.29 -2.25 4.64
N ARG A 90 -10.21 -2.25 3.87
CA ARG A 90 -9.75 -1.05 3.13
C ARG A 90 -10.53 -0.81 1.84
N ARG A 91 -11.05 -1.88 1.23
CA ARG A 91 -11.84 -1.83 0.00
C ARG A 91 -13.20 -1.17 0.21
N GLU A 92 -13.86 -1.49 1.33
CA GLU A 92 -15.24 -1.09 1.63
C GLU A 92 -15.32 0.25 2.37
N GLN A 93 -14.24 0.65 3.06
CA GLN A 93 -14.17 1.95 3.72
C GLN A 93 -13.76 3.07 2.75
N ARG A 94 -14.22 4.30 3.07
CA ARG A 94 -13.64 5.53 2.51
C ARG A 94 -12.14 5.55 2.81
N TYR A 95 -11.35 6.15 1.93
CA TYR A 95 -9.92 6.32 2.17
C TYR A 95 -9.72 7.08 3.49
N PHE A 96 -9.17 6.39 4.48
CA PHE A 96 -8.64 7.01 5.69
C PHE A 96 -7.12 6.82 5.63
N PRO A 97 -6.33 7.90 5.55
CA PRO A 97 -4.90 7.78 5.71
C PRO A 97 -4.68 7.14 7.08
N SER A 98 -4.04 5.98 7.10
CA SER A 98 -3.61 5.37 8.34
C SER A 98 -2.61 6.37 8.90
N GLN A 99 -3.00 7.24 9.84
CA GLN A 99 -2.07 8.17 10.45
C GLN A 99 -1.07 7.32 11.24
N GLY A 100 -0.03 6.85 10.55
CA GLY A 100 1.23 6.54 11.16
C GLY A 100 1.62 7.75 12.02
N PRO A 101 2.49 7.57 13.00
CA PRO A 101 2.56 8.55 14.07
C PRO A 101 2.89 9.96 13.52
N VAL A 102 2.42 11.01 14.18
CA VAL A 102 2.42 12.39 13.62
C VAL A 102 3.85 12.86 13.43
N SER A 103 4.23 13.28 12.21
CA SER A 103 5.55 13.86 11.96
C SER A 103 5.69 15.20 12.68
N ILE A 104 6.81 15.39 13.35
CA ILE A 104 7.19 16.71 13.91
C ILE A 104 7.54 17.66 12.75
N SER A 105 7.92 17.12 11.58
CA SER A 105 8.18 17.88 10.36
C SER A 105 7.62 17.15 9.12
N PRO A 106 6.50 17.62 8.52
CA PRO A 106 5.90 16.98 7.34
C PRO A 106 6.77 17.07 6.06
N HIS A 107 7.86 17.85 6.11
CA HIS A 107 8.74 18.09 4.97
C HIS A 107 9.92 17.11 4.88
N GLU A 108 10.13 16.28 5.91
CA GLU A 108 11.20 15.29 5.90
C GLU A 108 10.91 14.15 4.91
N PRO A 109 11.87 13.76 4.04
CA PRO A 109 11.70 12.69 3.06
C PRO A 109 11.86 11.30 3.71
N VAL A 110 11.08 11.01 4.74
CA VAL A 110 11.16 9.77 5.55
C VAL A 110 9.96 8.84 5.34
N HIS A 111 9.08 9.17 4.40
CA HIS A 111 7.86 8.43 4.15
C HIS A 111 8.06 7.41 3.01
N SER A 112 7.40 6.27 3.17
CA SER A 112 7.38 5.17 2.20
C SER A 112 5.95 4.74 1.90
N VAL A 113 5.70 4.31 0.68
CA VAL A 113 4.49 3.60 0.28
C VAL A 113 4.85 2.15 -0.03
N TYR A 114 4.05 1.22 0.46
CA TYR A 114 4.32 -0.21 0.39
C TYR A 114 3.07 -1.00 0.02
N MET A 115 3.30 -2.20 -0.48
CA MET A 115 2.29 -3.25 -0.66
C MET A 115 2.64 -4.40 0.26
N ALA A 116 1.63 -4.98 0.92
CA ALA A 116 1.77 -6.19 1.71
C ALA A 116 0.67 -7.19 1.32
N TRP A 117 0.98 -8.49 1.40
CA TRP A 117 0.04 -9.55 1.02
C TRP A 117 0.16 -10.83 1.85
N TRP A 118 -0.86 -11.68 1.70
CA TRP A 118 -0.92 -13.03 2.21
C TRP A 118 -0.95 -14.04 1.08
N ASP A 119 -0.27 -15.16 1.28
CA ASP A 119 -0.39 -16.28 0.37
C ASP A 119 -1.63 -17.14 0.69
N GLN A 120 -2.07 -17.89 -0.31
CA GLN A 120 -3.21 -18.80 -0.19
C GLN A 120 -2.89 -20.12 0.54
N TYR A 121 -1.61 -20.47 0.68
CA TYR A 121 -1.15 -21.82 1.08
C TYR A 121 -0.35 -21.87 2.38
N THR A 122 -0.52 -20.88 3.23
CA THR A 122 0.15 -20.74 4.53
C THR A 122 -0.83 -20.81 5.68
#